data_AF-C9Y6R4-F1
#
_entry.id   AF-C9Y6R4-F1
#
_cell.length_a   1.000
_cell.length_b   1.000
_cell.length_c   1.000
_cell.angle_alpha   90.00
_cell.angle_beta   90.00
_cell.angle_gamma   90.00
#
_symmetry.space_group_name_H-M   'P 1'
#
loop_
_entity.id
_entity.type
_entity.pdbx_description
1 polymer ?
#
loop_
_entity_poly.entity_id
_entity_poly.type
_entity_poly.pdbx_seq_one_letter_code
_entity_poly.pdbx_strand_id
1 'polypeptide(L)'
;MNKHFEMNCLEFCIGGMNQKLIDFSNTNDGKNSLKFIKHMGSTSFERIRENVVLYNSVFLAQAMAETIGISLNQHTAWTLMNAPSFNTFHKELIETINRNFGMLMSKLTRKQRRKLEALVA
;
A
#
# COMPACT_ATOMS: atom_id res chain seq x y z
N MET A 1 -16.17 20.14 -19.48
CA MET A 1 -14.96 19.32 -19.72
C MET A 1 -14.53 18.71 -18.40
N ASN A 2 -14.89 17.45 -18.16
CA ASN A 2 -14.45 16.70 -16.99
C ASN A 2 -12.95 16.41 -17.14
N LYS A 3 -12.12 17.06 -16.31
CA LYS A 3 -10.73 16.66 -16.13
C LYS A 3 -10.74 15.29 -15.43
N HIS A 4 -10.76 14.22 -16.21
CA HIS A 4 -10.20 12.96 -15.73
C HIS A 4 -8.71 13.24 -15.52
N PHE A 5 -8.32 13.54 -14.29
CA PHE A 5 -6.92 13.43 -13.91
C PHE A 5 -6.57 11.94 -14.05
N GLU A 6 -5.83 11.59 -15.10
CA GLU A 6 -5.14 10.30 -15.17
C GLU A 6 -4.14 10.27 -14.01
N MET A 7 -4.58 9.73 -12.88
CA MET A 7 -3.75 9.56 -11.70
C MET A 7 -2.64 8.57 -12.05
N ASN A 8 -1.40 9.02 -12.08
CA ASN A 8 -0.28 8.11 -12.30
C ASN A 8 0.05 7.32 -11.01
N CYS A 9 0.86 6.26 -11.14
CA CYS A 9 1.19 5.38 -10.01
C CYS A 9 1.80 6.12 -8.81
N LEU A 10 2.58 7.18 -9.07
CA LEU A 10 3.17 7.99 -8.00
C LEU A 10 2.13 8.78 -7.22
N GLU A 11 1.17 9.41 -7.90
CA GLU A 11 0.06 10.12 -7.28
C GLU A 11 -0.81 9.17 -6.46
N PHE A 12 -1.05 7.96 -6.95
CA PHE A 12 -1.72 6.89 -6.21
C PHE A 12 -0.97 6.57 -4.90
N CYS A 13 0.35 6.33 -4.99
CA CYS A 13 1.18 6.04 -3.81
C CYS A 13 1.21 7.22 -2.82
N ILE A 14 1.26 8.47 -3.30
CA ILE A 14 1.16 9.67 -2.45
C ILE A 14 -0.17 9.68 -1.72
N GLY A 15 -1.27 9.35 -2.41
CA GLY A 15 -2.59 9.21 -1.82
C GLY A 15 -2.64 8.20 -0.67
N GLY A 16 -1.82 7.14 -0.74
CA GLY A 16 -1.67 6.15 0.32
C GLY A 16 -0.86 6.60 1.54
N MET A 17 -0.08 7.69 1.46
CA MET A 17 0.77 8.18 2.54
C MET A 17 0.01 9.07 3.53
N ASN A 18 -0.99 8.50 4.22
CA ASN A 18 -1.85 9.24 5.15
C ASN A 18 -2.17 8.44 6.44
N GLN A 19 -3.11 8.92 7.25
CA GLN A 19 -3.47 8.28 8.53
C GLN A 19 -4.03 6.85 8.36
N LYS A 20 -4.73 6.57 7.25
CA LYS A 20 -5.31 5.25 6.96
C LYS A 20 -4.27 4.15 6.84
N LEU A 21 -3.05 4.45 6.39
CA LEU A 21 -1.93 3.50 6.42
C LEU A 21 -1.65 2.99 7.84
N ILE A 22 -1.61 3.91 8.81
CA ILE A 22 -1.37 3.59 10.22
C ILE A 22 -2.57 2.88 10.82
N ASP A 23 -3.78 3.32 10.47
CA ASP A 23 -5.01 2.71 10.97
C ASP A 23 -5.15 1.27 10.46
N PHE A 24 -4.87 1.04 9.17
CA PHE A 24 -4.78 -0.29 8.57
C PHE A 24 -3.78 -1.18 9.33
N SER A 25 -2.56 -0.69 9.57
CA SER A 25 -1.54 -1.43 10.31
C SER A 25 -1.95 -1.78 11.76
N ASN A 26 -2.96 -1.12 12.31
CA ASN A 26 -3.51 -1.42 13.65
C ASN A 26 -4.69 -2.40 13.64
N THR A 27 -5.25 -2.73 12.48
CA THR A 27 -6.26 -3.78 12.33
C THR A 27 -5.68 -5.15 12.64
N ASN A 28 -6.53 -6.16 12.84
CA ASN A 28 -6.07 -7.53 13.06
C ASN A 28 -5.27 -8.05 11.86
N ASP A 29 -5.73 -7.80 10.64
CA ASP A 29 -5.06 -8.22 9.41
C ASP A 29 -3.72 -7.50 9.24
N GLY A 30 -3.71 -6.17 9.41
CA GLY A 30 -2.47 -5.39 9.36
C GLY A 30 -1.43 -5.81 10.40
N LYS A 31 -1.86 -6.10 11.64
CA LYS A 31 -0.97 -6.64 12.69
C LYS A 31 -0.43 -8.02 12.34
N ASN A 32 -1.24 -8.90 11.75
CA ASN A 32 -0.79 -10.21 11.31
C ASN A 32 0.24 -10.11 10.19
N SER A 33 0.02 -9.24 9.20
CA SER A 33 1.00 -8.99 8.15
C SER A 33 2.28 -8.34 8.68
N LEU A 34 2.18 -7.42 9.64
CA LEU A 34 3.35 -6.82 10.30
C LEU A 34 4.22 -7.86 11.00
N LYS A 35 3.63 -8.90 11.62
CA LYS A 35 4.41 -10.01 12.18
C LYS A 35 5.26 -10.66 11.08
N PHE A 36 4.69 -10.95 9.92
CA PHE A 36 5.45 -11.53 8.80
C PHE A 36 6.55 -10.57 8.30
N ILE A 37 6.22 -9.29 8.11
CA ILE A 37 7.17 -8.26 7.68
C ILE A 37 8.37 -8.15 8.65
N LYS A 38 8.15 -8.24 9.97
CA LYS A 38 9.23 -8.19 10.97
C LYS A 38 10.22 -9.35 10.87
N HIS A 39 9.80 -10.50 10.34
CA HIS A 39 10.68 -11.65 10.10
C HIS A 39 11.43 -11.54 8.77
N MET A 40 10.93 -10.74 7.82
CA MET A 40 11.51 -10.58 6.47
C MET A 40 12.47 -9.39 6.37
N GLY A 41 12.16 -8.27 7.02
CA GLY A 41 12.97 -7.05 6.97
C GLY A 41 14.04 -7.01 8.05
N SER A 42 15.29 -6.72 7.66
CA SER A 42 16.43 -6.65 8.57
C SER A 42 16.49 -5.32 9.32
N THR A 43 15.94 -4.25 8.73
CA THR A 43 15.92 -2.90 9.31
C THR A 43 14.50 -2.35 9.44
N SER A 44 14.29 -1.42 10.37
CA SER A 44 13.01 -0.70 10.47
C SER A 44 12.65 0.01 9.16
N PHE A 45 13.65 0.51 8.43
CA PHE A 45 13.43 1.16 7.13
C PHE A 45 12.84 0.19 6.10
N GLU A 46 13.43 -1.00 5.95
CA GLU A 46 12.89 -2.06 5.06
C GLU A 46 11.50 -2.48 5.50
N ARG A 47 11.28 -2.72 6.79
CA ARG A 47 9.97 -3.12 7.30
C ARG A 47 8.88 -2.06 7.07
N ILE A 48 9.19 -0.78 7.22
CA ILE A 48 8.24 0.30 6.87
C ILE A 48 7.96 0.27 5.38
N ARG A 49 8.97 0.10 4.54
CA ARG A 49 8.80 0.04 3.09
C ARG A 49 7.89 -1.13 2.69
N GLU A 50 8.12 -2.32 3.21
CA GLU A 50 7.26 -3.48 2.97
C GLU A 50 5.82 -3.26 3.47
N ASN A 51 5.64 -2.61 4.62
CA ASN A 51 4.30 -2.26 5.11
C ASN A 51 3.60 -1.21 4.22
N VAL A 52 4.34 -0.25 3.67
CA VAL A 52 3.83 0.73 2.70
C VAL A 52 3.44 0.03 1.40
N VAL A 53 4.25 -0.91 0.90
CA VAL A 53 3.88 -1.73 -0.27
C VAL A 53 2.58 -2.48 0.01
N LEU A 54 2.52 -3.27 1.09
CA LEU A 54 1.34 -4.05 1.45
C LEU A 54 0.05 -3.20 1.48
N TYR A 55 0.08 -2.08 2.20
CA TYR A 55 -1.09 -1.21 2.32
C TYR A 55 -1.53 -0.66 0.95
N ASN A 56 -0.58 -0.19 0.14
CA ASN A 56 -0.90 0.32 -1.19
C ASN A 56 -1.40 -0.79 -2.13
N SER A 57 -0.92 -2.03 -2.00
CA SER A 57 -1.41 -3.18 -2.76
C SER A 57 -2.85 -3.56 -2.40
N VAL A 58 -3.22 -3.49 -1.11
CA VAL A 58 -4.61 -3.67 -0.67
C VAL A 58 -5.51 -2.59 -1.27
N PHE A 59 -5.05 -1.33 -1.24
CA PHE A 59 -5.81 -0.22 -1.81
C PHE A 59 -5.93 -0.31 -3.33
N LEU A 60 -4.90 -0.83 -4.02
CA LEU A 60 -4.95 -1.10 -5.46
C LEU A 60 -6.03 -2.14 -5.79
N ALA A 61 -6.10 -3.23 -5.02
CA ALA A 61 -7.14 -4.24 -5.22
C ALA A 61 -8.55 -3.66 -5.01
N GLN A 62 -8.73 -2.80 -4.01
CA GLN A 62 -9.99 -2.10 -3.77
C GLN A 62 -10.36 -1.17 -4.94
N ALA A 63 -9.43 -0.31 -5.36
CA ALA A 63 -9.66 0.62 -6.47
C ALA A 63 -9.98 -0.11 -7.79
N MET A 64 -9.29 -1.21 -8.09
CA MET A 64 -9.56 -2.02 -9.28
C MET A 64 -10.93 -2.70 -9.20
N ALA A 65 -11.30 -3.26 -8.04
CA ALA A 65 -12.61 -3.86 -7.83
C ALA A 65 -13.75 -2.84 -8.00
N GLU A 66 -13.59 -1.64 -7.45
CA GLU A 66 -14.52 -0.52 -7.62
C GLU A 66 -14.64 -0.13 -9.11
N THR A 67 -13.53 -0.03 -9.82
CA THR A 67 -13.49 0.35 -11.25
C THR A 67 -14.26 -0.63 -12.13
N ILE A 68 -14.19 -1.92 -11.83
CA ILE A 68 -14.89 -2.97 -12.61
C ILE A 68 -16.25 -3.35 -12.02
N GLY A 69 -16.70 -2.67 -10.96
CA GLY A 69 -18.02 -2.85 -10.37
C GLY A 69 -18.23 -4.17 -9.63
N ILE A 70 -17.18 -4.74 -9.02
CA ILE A 70 -17.29 -5.98 -8.23
C ILE A 70 -17.06 -5.75 -6.74
N SER A 71 -17.73 -6.53 -5.91
CA SER A 71 -17.44 -6.60 -4.47
C SER A 71 -16.25 -7.52 -4.19
N LEU A 72 -15.35 -7.10 -3.31
CA LEU A 72 -14.26 -7.96 -2.83
C LEU A 72 -14.78 -8.97 -1.80
N ASN A 73 -14.59 -10.25 -2.11
CA ASN A 73 -14.61 -11.38 -1.18
C ASN A 73 -13.36 -12.22 -1.46
N GLN A 74 -13.15 -13.32 -0.72
CA GLN A 74 -11.94 -14.14 -0.89
C GLN A 74 -11.75 -14.64 -2.33
N HIS A 75 -12.83 -15.06 -3.00
CA HIS A 75 -12.78 -15.57 -4.35
C HIS A 75 -12.50 -14.45 -5.38
N THR A 76 -13.23 -13.33 -5.31
CA THR A 76 -13.03 -12.23 -6.26
C THR A 76 -11.69 -11.53 -6.05
N ALA A 77 -11.21 -11.43 -4.81
CA ALA A 77 -9.87 -10.95 -4.51
C ALA A 77 -8.79 -11.86 -5.12
N TRP A 78 -8.93 -13.19 -4.97
CA TRP A 78 -8.02 -14.14 -5.59
C TRP A 78 -7.98 -14.01 -7.11
N THR A 79 -9.15 -13.97 -7.75
CA THR A 79 -9.25 -13.81 -9.21
C THR A 79 -8.62 -12.49 -9.68
N LEU A 80 -8.90 -11.39 -8.97
CA LEU A 80 -8.35 -10.08 -9.30
C LEU A 80 -6.82 -10.06 -9.14
N MET A 81 -6.29 -10.56 -8.03
CA MET A 81 -4.85 -10.56 -7.76
C MET A 81 -4.04 -11.46 -8.71
N ASN A 82 -4.69 -12.43 -9.36
CA ASN A 82 -4.07 -13.27 -10.38
C ASN A 82 -4.26 -12.73 -11.81
N ALA A 83 -5.05 -11.67 -12.00
CA ALA A 83 -5.26 -11.07 -13.31
C ALA A 83 -3.96 -10.42 -13.84
N PRO A 84 -3.63 -10.55 -15.13
CA PRO A 84 -2.44 -9.90 -15.71
C PRO A 84 -2.38 -8.39 -15.48
N SER A 85 -3.53 -7.71 -15.54
CA SER A 85 -3.62 -6.27 -15.29
C SER A 85 -3.21 -5.91 -13.86
N PHE A 86 -3.70 -6.64 -12.87
CA PHE A 86 -3.32 -6.42 -11.47
C PHE A 86 -1.81 -6.62 -11.29
N ASN A 87 -1.25 -7.70 -11.86
CA ASN A 87 0.18 -7.98 -11.75
C ASN A 87 1.05 -6.86 -12.38
N THR A 88 0.64 -6.32 -13.52
CA THR A 88 1.32 -5.18 -14.14
C THR A 88 1.30 -3.94 -13.24
N PHE A 89 0.11 -3.54 -12.76
CA PHE A 89 -0.01 -2.37 -11.88
C PHE A 89 0.69 -2.57 -10.54
N HIS A 90 0.60 -3.76 -9.95
CA HIS A 90 1.26 -4.08 -8.70
C HIS A 90 2.78 -4.03 -8.82
N LYS A 91 3.35 -4.50 -9.94
CA LYS A 91 4.78 -4.36 -10.23
C LYS A 91 5.18 -2.88 -10.33
N GLU A 92 4.43 -2.08 -11.09
CA GLU A 92 4.70 -0.64 -11.21
C GLU A 92 4.60 0.08 -9.85
N LEU A 93 3.64 -0.31 -9.01
CA LEU A 93 3.46 0.19 -7.65
C LEU A 93 4.66 -0.11 -6.76
N ILE A 94 5.15 -1.36 -6.76
CA ILE A 94 6.34 -1.74 -6.01
C ILE A 94 7.56 -0.94 -6.47
N GLU A 95 7.77 -0.84 -7.79
CA GLU A 95 8.89 -0.07 -8.36
C GLU A 95 8.80 1.41 -7.98
N THR A 96 7.60 1.99 -8.05
CA THR A 96 7.33 3.39 -7.72
C THR A 96 7.62 3.65 -6.24
N ILE A 97 7.15 2.80 -5.33
CA ILE A 97 7.42 2.92 -3.90
C ILE A 97 8.92 2.83 -3.64
N ASN A 98 9.60 1.83 -4.22
CA ASN A 98 11.03 1.63 -4.00
C ASN A 98 11.87 2.83 -4.48
N ARG A 99 11.57 3.37 -5.67
CA ARG A 99 12.29 4.52 -6.23
C ARG A 99 12.03 5.83 -5.47
N ASN A 100 10.84 5.98 -4.88
CA ASN A 100 10.38 7.24 -4.30
C ASN A 100 10.23 7.20 -2.78
N PHE A 101 10.71 6.16 -2.10
CA PHE A 101 10.35 5.89 -0.71
C PHE A 101 10.67 7.05 0.25
N GLY A 102 11.83 7.69 0.12
CA GLY A 102 12.18 8.87 0.93
C GLY A 102 11.21 10.03 0.74
N MET A 103 10.80 10.29 -0.51
CA MET A 103 9.80 11.31 -0.84
C MET A 103 8.42 10.92 -0.29
N LEU A 104 7.99 9.67 -0.44
CA LEU A 104 6.73 9.18 0.11
C LEU A 104 6.68 9.33 1.64
N MET A 105 7.77 8.97 2.34
CA MET A 105 7.88 9.16 3.79
C MET A 105 7.82 10.64 4.21
N SER A 106 8.25 11.56 3.34
CA SER A 106 8.13 13.00 3.60
C SER A 106 6.68 13.50 3.62
N LYS A 107 5.74 12.78 2.98
CA LYS A 107 4.31 13.14 2.95
C LYS A 107 3.60 12.88 4.28
N LEU A 108 4.18 12.01 5.11
CA LEU A 108 3.68 11.78 6.46
C LEU A 108 4.12 12.90 7.40
N THR A 109 3.31 13.19 8.41
CA THR A 109 3.74 14.05 9.52
C THR A 109 4.78 13.33 10.39
N ARG A 110 5.54 14.10 11.18
CA ARG A 110 6.49 13.52 12.17
C ARG A 110 5.81 12.54 13.13
N LYS A 111 4.58 12.84 13.58
CA LYS A 111 3.80 11.97 14.46
C LYS A 111 3.45 10.64 13.78
N GLN A 112 3.06 10.69 12.51
CA GLN A 112 2.72 9.50 11.72
C GLN A 112 3.94 8.62 11.47
N ARG A 113 5.08 9.21 11.09
CA ARG A 113 6.34 8.48 10.93
C ARG A 113 6.75 7.73 12.20
N ARG A 114 6.74 8.41 13.35
CA ARG A 114 7.06 7.78 14.65
C ARG A 114 6.12 6.61 15.00
N LYS A 115 4.84 6.70 14.64
CA LYS A 115 3.89 5.59 14.82
C LYS A 115 4.23 4.40 13.93
N LEU A 116 4.56 4.63 12.65
CA LEU A 116 4.99 3.56 11.76
C LEU A 116 6.26 2.88 12.24
N GLU A 117 7.26 3.67 12.65
CA GLU A 117 8.50 3.16 13.24
C GLU A 117 8.21 2.27 14.46
N ALA A 118 7.33 2.69 15.36
CA ALA A 118 6.94 1.88 16.53
C ALA A 118 6.19 0.60 16.14
N LEU A 119 5.38 0.63 15.07
CA LEU A 119 4.63 -0.54 14.59
C LEU A 119 5.56 -1.62 14.02
N VAL A 120 6.65 -1.21 13.34
CA VAL A 120 7.57 -2.13 12.65
C VAL A 120 8.80 -2.53 13.48
N ALA A 121 9.05 -1.86 14.61
CA ALA A 121 10.16 -2.14 15.52
C ALA A 121 10.13 -3.59 16.02
#